data_AF-A0A0D8Y0V0-F1
#
_entry.id   AF-A0A0D8Y0V0-F1
#
_cell.length_a   1.000
_cell.length_b   1.000
_cell.length_c   1.000
_cell.angle_alpha   90.00
_cell.angle_beta   90.00
_cell.angle_gamma   90.00
#
_symmetry.space_group_name_H-M   'P 1'
#
loop_
_entity.id
_entity.type
_entity.pdbx_description
1 polymer ?
#
loop_
_entity_poly.entity_id
_entity_poly.type
_entity_poly.pdbx_seq_one_letter_code
_entity_poly.pdbx_strand_id
1 'polypeptide(L)'
;MHIDIPTCSSCLEARNHSIRWNCSPNTARSIVQLASHDKKNFDEKARRAGAISEKQLRIAAELDDPTLLARCHLYFALSEAQQAKFIEARKILRNMFFEALQIVWCLVVDVSIFMVKTIKKRVYRALLSRCLGKSQIH
;
A
#
# COMPACT_ATOMS: atom_id res chain seq x y z
N MET A 1 -11.45 -37.08 21.62
CA MET A 1 -10.98 -35.67 21.61
C MET A 1 -11.65 -34.99 20.42
N HIS A 2 -11.81 -33.67 20.44
CA HIS A 2 -12.39 -32.95 19.31
C HIS A 2 -11.47 -31.81 18.88
N ILE A 3 -11.47 -31.50 17.58
CA ILE A 3 -10.81 -30.34 17.00
C ILE A 3 -11.91 -29.47 16.39
N ASP A 4 -11.87 -28.18 16.71
CA ASP A 4 -12.75 -27.19 16.09
C ASP A 4 -12.09 -26.68 14.81
N ILE A 5 -12.72 -26.95 13.67
CA ILE A 5 -12.26 -26.48 12.37
C ILE A 5 -13.02 -25.19 12.05
N PRO A 6 -12.33 -24.04 11.97
CA PRO A 6 -12.98 -22.80 11.57
C PRO A 6 -13.44 -22.92 10.11
N THR A 7 -14.70 -22.60 9.85
CA THR A 7 -15.21 -22.52 8.49
C THR A 7 -14.96 -21.13 7.91
N CYS A 8 -14.75 -21.05 6.60
CA CYS A 8 -14.48 -19.79 5.92
C CYS A 8 -15.72 -18.90 5.99
N SER A 9 -15.60 -17.75 6.66
CA SER A 9 -16.68 -16.78 6.87
C SER A 9 -16.98 -15.93 5.62
N SER A 10 -16.30 -16.17 4.50
CA SER A 10 -16.54 -15.45 3.24
C SER A 10 -17.81 -15.91 2.51
N CYS A 11 -18.50 -16.92 3.03
CA CYS A 11 -19.83 -17.32 2.59
C CYS A 11 -20.84 -16.59 3.49
N LEU A 12 -21.71 -15.77 2.88
CA LEU A 12 -22.66 -14.85 3.50
C LEU A 12 -23.15 -15.22 4.91
N GLU A 13 -23.09 -14.25 5.81
CA GLU A 13 -23.89 -14.14 7.05
C GLU A 13 -24.11 -15.45 7.82
N ALA A 14 -23.10 -15.95 8.52
CA ALA A 14 -23.33 -16.98 9.52
C ALA A 14 -22.40 -16.80 10.73
N ARG A 15 -23.02 -16.79 11.91
CA ARG A 15 -22.36 -16.80 13.23
C ARG A 15 -21.24 -17.85 13.24
N ASN A 16 -20.15 -17.61 13.96
CA ASN A 16 -19.03 -18.54 14.21
C ASN A 16 -19.41 -20.04 14.20
N HIS A 17 -19.47 -20.68 13.03
CA HIS A 17 -19.74 -22.11 12.90
C HIS A 17 -18.40 -22.82 12.78
N SER A 18 -17.81 -23.19 13.93
CA SER A 18 -16.75 -24.18 13.94
C SER A 18 -17.37 -25.57 13.80
N ILE A 19 -16.87 -26.38 12.86
CA ILE A 19 -17.26 -27.79 12.79
C ILE A 19 -16.44 -28.53 13.84
N ARG A 20 -17.15 -29.16 14.79
CA ARG A 20 -16.52 -30.04 15.78
C ARG A 20 -16.21 -31.38 15.12
N TRP A 21 -14.95 -31.65 14.86
CA TRP A 21 -14.52 -32.93 14.30
C TRP A 21 -14.03 -33.86 15.40
N ASN A 22 -14.71 -35.00 15.55
CA ASN A 22 -14.34 -36.03 16.53
C ASN A 22 -13.22 -36.91 15.98
N CYS A 23 -12.17 -37.08 16.75
CA CYS A 23 -11.03 -37.91 16.37
C CYS A 23 -10.37 -38.60 17.57
N SER A 24 -9.54 -39.60 17.28
CA SER A 24 -8.74 -40.27 18.30
C SER A 24 -7.73 -39.27 18.92
N PRO A 25 -7.36 -39.43 20.20
CA PRO A 25 -6.37 -38.56 20.85
C PRO A 25 -5.02 -38.52 20.11
N ASN A 26 -4.60 -39.63 19.50
CA ASN A 26 -3.36 -39.68 18.73
C ASN A 26 -3.45 -38.83 17.47
N THR A 27 -4.53 -38.99 16.70
CA THR A 27 -4.81 -38.19 15.50
C THR A 27 -4.88 -36.70 15.82
N ALA A 28 -5.57 -36.34 16.91
CA ALA A 28 -5.70 -34.95 17.33
C ALA A 28 -4.33 -34.32 17.62
N ARG A 29 -3.45 -35.04 18.35
CA ARG A 29 -2.09 -34.58 18.65
C ARG A 29 -1.25 -34.39 17.39
N SER A 30 -1.29 -35.35 16.46
CA SER A 30 -0.54 -35.25 15.20
C SER A 30 -0.97 -34.02 14.38
N ILE A 31 -2.28 -33.74 14.30
CA ILE A 31 -2.79 -32.57 13.56
C ILE A 31 -2.34 -31.26 14.22
N VAL A 32 -2.43 -31.16 15.55
CA VAL A 32 -1.98 -29.97 16.28
C VAL A 32 -0.47 -29.75 16.10
N GLN A 33 0.32 -30.83 16.10
CA GLN A 33 1.77 -30.77 15.86
C GLN A 33 2.09 -30.28 14.44
N LEU A 34 1.42 -30.82 13.42
CA LEU A 34 1.55 -30.38 12.03
C LEU A 34 1.18 -28.91 11.86
N ALA A 35 0.02 -28.49 12.39
CA ALA A 35 -0.42 -27.10 12.35
C ALA A 35 0.58 -26.15 13.05
N SER A 36 1.13 -26.58 14.19
CA SER A 36 2.14 -25.81 14.93
C SER A 36 3.44 -25.66 14.14
N HIS A 37 3.88 -26.75 13.49
CA HIS A 37 5.05 -26.75 12.63
C HIS A 37 4.87 -25.86 11.40
N ASP A 38 3.71 -25.96 10.73
CA ASP A 38 3.39 -25.16 9.55
C ASP A 38 3.29 -23.68 9.89
N LYS A 39 2.67 -23.33 11.02
CA LYS A 39 2.64 -21.97 11.54
C LYS A 39 4.05 -21.43 11.76
N LYS A 40 4.93 -22.19 12.43
CA LYS A 40 6.32 -21.76 12.67
C LYS A 40 7.08 -21.54 11.35
N ASN A 41 6.89 -22.41 10.37
CA ASN A 41 7.50 -22.26 9.05
C ASN A 41 6.97 -21.03 8.30
N PHE A 42 5.67 -20.75 8.41
CA PHE A 42 5.05 -19.58 7.83
C PHE A 42 5.59 -18.29 8.47
N ASP A 43 5.64 -18.24 9.80
CA ASP A 43 6.16 -17.09 10.56
C ASP A 43 7.62 -16.79 10.20
N GLU A 44 8.45 -17.84 10.06
CA GLU A 44 9.86 -17.68 9.65
C GLU A 44 9.99 -17.15 8.22
N LYS A 45 9.16 -17.63 7.29
CA LYS A 45 9.11 -17.11 5.91
C LYS A 45 8.68 -15.66 5.88
N ALA A 46 7.65 -15.30 6.65
CA ALA A 46 7.16 -13.92 6.76
C ALA A 46 8.26 -13.00 7.30
N ARG A 47 8.93 -13.40 8.39
CA ARG A 47 10.06 -12.67 8.98
C ARG A 47 11.20 -12.46 7.96
N ARG A 48 11.57 -13.52 7.24
CA ARG A 48 12.63 -13.45 6.21
C ARG A 48 12.24 -12.54 5.05
N ALA A 49 10.99 -12.59 4.58
CA ALA A 49 10.47 -11.70 3.56
C ALA A 49 10.51 -10.24 4.01
N GLY A 50 10.19 -9.96 5.27
CA GLY A 50 10.32 -8.63 5.87
C GLY A 50 11.76 -8.12 5.86
N ALA A 51 12.72 -8.95 6.29
CA ALA A 51 14.13 -8.59 6.28
C ALA A 51 14.70 -8.34 4.87
N ILE A 52 14.22 -9.08 3.86
CA ILE A 52 14.58 -8.83 2.45
C ILE A 52 13.98 -7.50 1.99
N SER A 53 12.70 -7.25 2.29
CA SER A 53 12.01 -6.02 1.91
C SER A 53 12.67 -4.79 2.52
N GLU A 54 13.12 -4.86 3.78
CA GLU A 54 13.86 -3.78 4.45
C GLU A 54 15.19 -3.47 3.73
N LYS A 55 15.94 -4.50 3.34
CA LYS A 55 17.19 -4.32 2.58
C LYS A 55 16.92 -3.68 1.22
N GLN A 56 15.90 -4.15 0.51
CA GLN A 56 15.50 -3.57 -0.77
C GLN A 56 15.06 -2.11 -0.60
N LEU A 57 14.43 -1.76 0.52
CA LEU A 57 14.03 -0.39 0.83
C LEU A 57 15.23 0.56 0.90
N ARG A 58 16.31 0.14 1.56
CA ARG A 58 17.55 0.92 1.66
C ARG A 58 18.17 1.15 0.28
N ILE A 59 18.26 0.09 -0.53
CA ILE A 59 18.78 0.18 -1.89
C ILE A 59 17.89 1.08 -2.76
N ALA A 60 16.56 0.94 -2.66
CA ALA A 60 15.62 1.76 -3.42
C ALA A 60 15.74 3.25 -3.07
N ALA A 61 15.97 3.57 -1.79
CA ALA A 61 16.23 4.93 -1.33
C ALA A 61 17.57 5.47 -1.87
N GLU A 62 18.62 4.65 -1.91
CA GLU A 62 19.92 5.03 -2.51
C GLU A 62 19.83 5.27 -4.02
N LEU A 63 18.93 4.57 -4.71
CA LEU A 63 18.70 4.71 -6.15
C LEU A 63 17.75 5.85 -6.52
N ASP A 64 17.11 6.48 -5.53
CA ASP A 64 16.06 7.50 -5.74
C ASP A 64 14.94 7.04 -6.69
N ASP A 65 14.57 5.76 -6.63
CA ASP A 65 13.45 5.19 -7.41
C ASP A 65 12.19 5.14 -6.53
N PRO A 66 11.26 6.11 -6.66
CA PRO A 66 10.06 6.17 -5.83
C PRO A 66 9.10 5.00 -6.09
N THR A 67 9.11 4.41 -7.29
CA THR A 67 8.26 3.27 -7.61
C THR A 67 8.75 2.01 -6.91
N LEU A 68 10.07 1.80 -6.92
CA LEU A 68 10.69 0.69 -6.20
C LEU A 68 10.52 0.85 -4.69
N LEU A 69 10.72 2.06 -4.16
CA LEU A 69 10.54 2.38 -2.75
C LEU A 69 9.12 2.03 -2.27
N ALA A 70 8.09 2.47 -3.01
CA ALA A 70 6.70 2.15 -2.72
C ALA A 70 6.43 0.63 -2.72
N ARG A 71 6.96 -0.09 -3.72
CA ARG A 71 6.82 -1.56 -3.78
C ARG A 71 7.45 -2.24 -2.57
N CYS A 72 8.63 -1.79 -2.14
CA CYS A 72 9.30 -2.34 -0.97
C CYS A 72 8.53 -2.08 0.33
N HIS A 73 7.93 -0.89 0.49
CA HIS A 73 7.04 -0.61 1.62
C HIS A 73 5.81 -1.53 1.65
N LEU A 74 5.21 -1.85 0.51
CA LEU A 74 4.09 -2.81 0.42
C LEU A 74 4.49 -4.21 0.86
N TYR A 75 5.65 -4.71 0.40
CA TYR A 75 6.13 -6.04 0.82
C TYR A 75 6.51 -6.08 2.28
N PHE A 76 7.06 -4.99 2.82
CA PHE A 76 7.32 -4.87 4.24
C PHE A 76 6.01 -4.90 5.05
N ALA A 77 5.00 -4.13 4.66
CA ALA A 77 3.67 -4.15 5.29
C ALA A 77 3.00 -5.52 5.22
N LEU A 78 3.12 -6.22 4.09
CA LEU A 78 2.61 -7.58 3.92
C LEU A 78 3.29 -8.55 4.88
N SER A 79 4.62 -8.45 5.04
CA SER A 79 5.36 -9.29 5.98
C SER A 79 4.93 -9.06 7.43
N GLU A 80 4.61 -7.81 7.79
CA GLU A 80 4.08 -7.47 9.12
C GLU A 80 2.67 -8.05 9.32
N ALA A 81 1.81 -7.95 8.30
CA ALA A 81 0.48 -8.56 8.35
C ALA A 81 0.52 -10.09 8.47
N GLN A 82 1.44 -10.75 7.76
CA GLN A 82 1.67 -12.19 7.86
C GLN A 82 2.13 -12.62 9.27
N GLN A 83 2.86 -11.75 9.98
CA GLN A 83 3.24 -11.95 11.39
C GLN A 83 2.14 -11.55 12.39
N ALA A 84 0.92 -11.30 11.93
CA ALA A 84 -0.21 -10.78 12.70
C ALA A 84 0.02 -9.40 13.35
N LYS A 85 0.99 -8.62 12.86
CA LYS A 85 1.26 -7.24 13.30
C LYS A 85 0.46 -6.24 12.47
N PHE A 86 -0.87 -6.35 12.57
CA PHE A 86 -1.79 -5.58 11.72
C PHE A 86 -1.74 -4.07 11.94
N ILE A 87 -1.37 -3.63 13.15
CA ILE A 87 -1.24 -2.20 13.47
C ILE A 87 -0.07 -1.58 12.69
N GLU A 88 1.09 -2.24 12.72
CA GLU A 88 2.29 -1.79 12.00
C GLU A 88 2.08 -1.83 10.48
N ALA A 89 1.54 -2.93 9.97
CA ALA A 89 1.19 -3.05 8.56
C ALA A 89 0.27 -1.90 8.09
N ARG A 90 -0.76 -1.57 8.88
CA ARG A 90 -1.69 -0.47 8.58
C ARG A 90 -1.01 0.89 8.64
N LYS A 91 -0.10 1.10 9.59
CA LYS A 91 0.67 2.35 9.72
C LYS A 91 1.52 2.60 8.47
N ILE A 92 2.22 1.57 7.99
CA ILE A 92 3.03 1.65 6.76
C ILE A 92 2.15 2.02 5.56
N LEU A 93 1.02 1.33 5.37
CA LEU A 93 0.10 1.60 4.26
C LEU A 93 -0.49 3.02 4.31
N ARG A 94 -0.83 3.52 5.50
CA ARG A 94 -1.34 4.89 5.67
C ARG A 94 -0.30 5.93 5.29
N ASN A 95 0.95 5.75 5.73
CA ASN A 95 2.03 6.67 5.40
C ASN A 95 2.26 6.71 3.89
N MET A 96 2.35 5.54 3.24
CA MET A 96 2.46 5.46 1.78
C MET A 96 1.32 6.17 1.05
N PHE A 97 0.07 5.96 1.49
CA PHE A 97 -1.08 6.58 0.85
C PHE A 97 -1.08 8.10 1.01
N PHE A 98 -0.67 8.59 2.18
CA PHE A 98 -0.53 10.02 2.44
C PHE A 98 0.56 10.66 1.58
N GLU A 99 1.72 10.02 1.46
CA GLU A 99 2.81 10.47 0.58
C GLU A 99 2.37 10.53 -0.89
N ALA A 100 1.67 9.50 -1.37
CA ALA A 100 1.13 9.47 -2.73
C ALA A 100 0.12 10.61 -2.97
N LEU A 101 -0.79 10.86 -2.02
CA LEU A 101 -1.73 11.98 -2.10
C LEU A 101 -1.02 13.33 -2.13
N GLN A 102 0.05 13.50 -1.36
CA GLN A 102 0.82 14.73 -1.32
C GLN A 102 1.52 15.01 -2.66
N ILE A 103 2.09 13.98 -3.30
CA ILE A 103 2.68 14.09 -4.64
C ILE A 103 1.62 14.50 -5.67
N VAL A 104 0.46 13.84 -5.66
CA VAL A 104 -0.65 14.18 -6.57
C VAL A 104 -1.11 15.62 -6.35
N TRP A 105 -1.23 16.06 -5.09
CA TRP A 105 -1.62 17.42 -4.77
C TRP A 105 -0.60 18.46 -5.28
N CYS A 106 0.70 18.22 -5.07
CA CYS A 106 1.76 19.09 -5.59
C CYS A 106 1.71 19.19 -7.12
N LEU A 107 1.55 18.06 -7.83
CA LEU A 107 1.44 18.05 -9.29
C LEU A 107 0.22 18.84 -9.78
N VAL A 108 -0.94 18.69 -9.13
CA VAL A 108 -2.17 19.43 -9.47
C VAL A 108 -1.97 20.93 -9.27
N VAL A 109 -1.35 21.35 -8.16
CA VAL A 109 -1.07 22.76 -7.88
C VAL A 109 -0.07 23.34 -8.88
N ASP A 110 1.01 22.62 -9.20
CA ASP A 110 2.05 23.09 -10.12
C ASP A 110 1.53 23.26 -11.54
N VAL A 111 0.75 22.28 -12.04
CA VAL A 111 0.08 22.38 -13.34
C VAL A 111 -0.90 23.55 -13.35
N SER A 112 -1.66 23.76 -12.28
CA SER A 112 -2.63 24.86 -12.17
C SER A 112 -1.93 26.23 -12.21
N ILE A 113 -0.83 26.39 -11.46
CA ILE A 113 -0.02 27.62 -11.46
C ILE A 113 0.59 27.87 -12.84
N PHE A 114 1.15 26.83 -13.47
CA PHE A 114 1.73 26.94 -14.82
C PHE A 114 0.69 27.36 -15.86
N MET A 115 -0.51 26.77 -15.81
CA MET A 115 -1.62 27.11 -16.70
C MET A 115 -2.08 28.56 -16.51
N VAL A 116 -2.25 29.02 -15.27
CA VAL A 116 -2.63 30.41 -14.96
C VAL A 116 -1.59 31.41 -15.47
N LYS A 117 -0.29 31.13 -15.26
CA LYS A 117 0.80 31.99 -15.77
C LYS A 117 0.78 32.06 -17.30
N THR A 118 0.57 30.93 -17.96
CA THR A 118 0.52 30.85 -19.42
C THR A 118 -0.66 31.61 -20.00
N ILE A 119 -1.85 31.46 -19.40
CA ILE A 119 -3.07 32.18 -19.80
C ILE A 119 -2.88 33.69 -19.62
N LYS A 120 -2.41 34.15 -18.45
CA LYS A 120 -2.12 35.58 -18.22
C LYS A 120 -1.16 36.15 -19.27
N LYS A 121 -0.08 35.43 -19.60
CA LYS A 121 0.90 35.88 -20.61
C LYS A 121 0.31 35.95 -22.02
N ARG A 122 -0.65 35.09 -22.38
CA ARG A 122 -1.36 35.14 -23.66
C ARG A 122 -2.35 36.31 -23.71
N VAL A 123 -3.13 36.50 -22.65
CA VAL A 123 -4.08 37.62 -22.53
C VAL A 123 -3.35 38.96 -22.59
N TYR A 124 -2.25 39.11 -21.85
CA TYR A 124 -1.47 40.35 -21.85
C TYR A 124 -0.90 40.67 -23.24
N ARG A 125 -0.39 39.66 -23.96
CA ARG A 125 0.08 39.85 -25.35
C ARG A 125 -1.04 40.25 -26.30
N ALA A 126 -2.23 39.65 -26.18
CA ALA A 126 -3.38 39.97 -27.01
C ALA A 126 -3.95 41.38 -26.72
N LEU A 127 -3.90 41.83 -25.47
CA LEU A 127 -4.27 43.20 -25.09
C LEU A 127 -3.24 44.21 -25.60
N LEU A 128 -1.95 43.91 -25.46
CA LEU A 128 -0.88 44.79 -25.91
C LEU A 128 -0.89 44.97 -27.44
N SER A 129 -1.13 43.90 -28.20
CA SER A 129 -1.26 43.98 -29.66
C SER A 129 -2.50 44.79 -30.10
N ARG A 130 -3.61 44.71 -29.35
CA ARG A 130 -4.80 45.55 -29.58
C ARG A 130 -4.60 47.02 -29.23
N CYS A 131 -3.80 47.33 -28.22
CA CYS A 131 -3.49 48.72 -27.87
C CYS A 131 -2.48 49.35 -28.85
N LEU A 132 -1.44 48.60 -29.25
CA LEU A 132 -0.42 49.09 -30.19
C LEU A 132 -0.92 49.12 -31.64
N GLY A 133 -1.85 48.23 -32.03
CA GLY A 133 -2.46 48.22 -33.37
C GLY A 133 -3.48 49.34 -33.62
N LYS A 134 -3.91 50.08 -32.58
CA LYS A 134 -4.82 51.22 -32.72
C LYS A 134 -4.12 52.57 -32.94
N SER A 135 -2.79 52.62 -32.88
CA SER A 135 -2.01 53.86 -33.05
C SER A 135 -1.59 54.16 -34.50
N GLN A 136 -2.12 53.46 -35.51
CA GLN A 136 -1.77 53.68 -36.93
C GLN A 136 -2.94 54.05 -37.85
N ILE A 137 -4.12 54.38 -37.32
CA ILE A 137 -5.22 54.90 -38.14
C ILE A 137 -5.34 56.39 -37.84
N HIS A 138 -4.58 57.17 -38.61
CA HIS A 138 -4.67 58.62 -38.70
C HIS A 138 -5.34 59.00 -40.02
#